data_AF-A0A821PEZ7-F1
#
_entry.id   AF-A0A821PEZ7-F1
#
_cell.length_a   1.000
_cell.length_b   1.000
_cell.length_c   1.000
_cell.angle_alpha   90.00
_cell.angle_beta   90.00
_cell.angle_gamma   90.00
#
_symmetry.space_group_name_H-M   'P 1'
#
loop_
_entity.id
_entity.type
_entity.pdbx_description
1 polymer ?
#
loop_
_entity_poly.entity_id
_entity_poly.type
_entity_poly.pdbx_seq_one_letter_code
_entity_poly.pdbx_strand_id
1 'polypeptide(L)'
;MNDGVVSNSLYDNPSTFNTSLIYLNLIVNNKKMMVMIDTGANRSFISIKTLDPSYSKHLVNKSHSRVILADGHTSLSVFGTTTLSITMG
;
A
#
# COMPACT_ATOMS: atom_id res chain seq x y z
N MET A 1 -9.48 -38.12 7.94
CA MET A 1 -8.10 -38.08 8.46
C MET A 1 -7.28 -37.43 7.36
N ASN A 2 -6.80 -36.21 7.59
CA ASN A 2 -5.94 -35.50 6.64
C ASN A 2 -4.62 -35.25 7.35
N ASP A 3 -3.71 -36.20 7.22
CA ASP A 3 -2.35 -36.03 7.73
C ASP A 3 -1.47 -35.50 6.60
N GLY A 4 -0.74 -34.43 6.87
CA GLY A 4 0.27 -33.85 6.00
C GLY A 4 1.50 -33.48 6.82
N VAL A 5 2.68 -33.76 6.28
CA VAL A 5 3.96 -33.42 6.91
C VAL A 5 4.55 -32.22 6.17
N VAL A 6 4.86 -31.16 6.90
CA VAL A 6 5.53 -29.96 6.36
C VAL A 6 7.03 -30.07 6.58
N SER A 7 7.82 -29.63 5.61
CA SER A 7 9.27 -29.52 5.76
C SER A 7 9.62 -28.44 6.78
N ASN A 8 10.83 -28.50 7.36
CA ASN A 8 11.38 -27.37 8.10
C ASN A 8 11.39 -26.12 7.21
N SER A 9 11.10 -24.95 7.78
CA SER A 9 11.28 -23.67 7.09
C SER A 9 12.74 -23.56 6.66
N LEU A 10 13.00 -23.64 5.36
CA LEU A 10 14.36 -23.57 4.80
C LEU A 10 14.94 -22.15 4.87
N TYR A 11 14.10 -21.15 5.17
CA TYR A 11 14.48 -19.75 5.31
C TYR A 11 13.70 -19.14 6.47
N ASP A 12 14.40 -18.37 7.31
CA ASP A 12 13.75 -17.45 8.24
C ASP A 12 12.87 -16.48 7.43
N ASN A 13 11.70 -16.15 7.96
CA ASN A 13 10.78 -15.20 7.37
C ASN A 13 11.56 -13.93 6.98
N PRO A 14 11.64 -13.52 5.69
CA PRO A 14 12.46 -12.39 5.26
C PRO A 14 12.13 -11.07 5.99
N SER A 15 10.97 -10.99 6.64
CA SER A 15 10.57 -9.86 7.48
C SER A 15 11.31 -9.72 8.82
N THR A 16 12.08 -10.73 9.27
CA THR A 16 12.88 -10.66 10.52
C THR A 16 14.29 -10.11 10.30
N PHE A 17 14.79 -10.11 9.07
CA PHE A 17 16.09 -9.56 8.70
C PHE A 17 15.94 -8.16 8.09
N ASN A 18 15.88 -7.15 8.97
CA ASN A 18 16.21 -5.76 8.65
C ASN A 18 15.69 -5.27 7.28
N THR A 19 14.37 -5.31 7.10
CA THR A 19 13.71 -4.78 5.90
C THR A 19 13.73 -3.26 5.99
N SER A 20 14.83 -2.66 5.52
CA SER A 20 14.90 -1.21 5.33
C SER A 20 13.85 -0.82 4.29
N LEU A 21 12.64 -0.51 4.76
CA LEU A 21 11.59 0.05 3.93
C LEU A 21 12.15 1.29 3.24
N ILE A 22 12.06 1.33 1.92
CA ILE A 22 12.59 2.43 1.13
C ILE A 22 11.54 3.53 1.13
N TYR A 23 11.94 4.71 1.62
CA TYR A 23 11.11 5.91 1.61
C TYR A 23 11.76 7.00 0.77
N LEU A 24 10.96 7.69 -0.05
CA LEU A 24 11.37 8.85 -0.82
C LEU A 24 10.54 10.06 -0.42
N ASN A 25 11.19 11.22 -0.30
CA ASN A 25 10.49 12.51 -0.22
C ASN A 25 10.09 12.93 -1.63
N LEU A 26 8.79 12.97 -1.89
CA LEU A 26 8.24 13.29 -3.21
C LEU A 26 7.18 14.38 -3.11
N ILE A 27 6.90 15.04 -4.22
CA ILE A 27 5.72 15.90 -4.36
C ILE A 27 4.64 15.07 -5.05
N VAL A 28 3.57 14.77 -4.33
CA VAL A 28 2.38 14.08 -4.86
C VAL A 28 1.21 15.04 -4.82
N ASN A 29 0.60 15.31 -5.98
CA ASN A 29 -0.52 16.25 -6.12
C ASN A 29 -0.23 17.62 -5.47
N ASN A 30 0.96 18.17 -5.75
CA ASN A 30 1.44 19.44 -5.22
C ASN A 30 1.64 19.48 -3.69
N LYS A 31 1.72 18.31 -3.01
CA LYS A 31 2.04 18.20 -1.59
C LYS A 31 3.32 17.39 -1.39
N LYS A 32 4.26 17.92 -0.60
CA LYS A 32 5.45 17.17 -0.15
C LYS A 32 5.02 16.06 0.82
N MET A 33 5.42 14.84 0.54
CA MET A 33 5.14 13.69 1.40
C MET A 33 6.23 12.62 1.30
N MET A 34 6.35 11.85 2.36
CA MET A 34 7.19 10.66 2.40
C MET A 34 6.40 9.48 1.84
N VAL A 35 6.92 8.88 0.76
CA VAL A 35 6.28 7.78 0.03
C VAL A 35 7.10 6.52 0.22
N MET A 36 6.44 5.43 0.60
CA MET A 36 7.04 4.10 0.66
C MET A 36 7.10 3.48 -0.73
N ILE A 37 8.25 2.93 -1.10
CA ILE A 37 8.41 2.14 -2.31
C ILE A 37 8.10 0.69 -1.96
N ASP A 38 6.98 0.19 -2.50
CA ASP A 38 6.54 -1.19 -2.34
C ASP A 38 6.49 -1.87 -3.71
N THR A 39 7.51 -2.69 -3.99
CA THR A 39 7.60 -3.46 -5.25
C THR A 39 6.65 -4.65 -5.29
N GLY A 40 6.04 -5.03 -4.16
CA GLY A 40 5.04 -6.10 -4.07
C GLY A 40 3.62 -5.60 -4.33
N ALA A 41 3.39 -4.28 -4.29
CA ALA A 41 2.08 -3.71 -4.54
C ALA A 41 1.76 -3.65 -6.05
N ASN A 42 0.58 -4.16 -6.44
CA ASN A 42 0.10 -4.07 -7.83
C ASN A 42 -0.56 -2.72 -8.16
N ARG A 43 -0.73 -1.84 -7.16
CA ARG A 43 -1.36 -0.52 -7.24
C ARG A 43 -0.71 0.41 -6.23
N SER A 44 -0.69 1.70 -6.53
CA SER A 44 -0.28 2.72 -5.56
C SER A 44 -1.46 3.09 -4.66
N PHE A 45 -1.19 3.23 -3.36
CA PHE A 45 -2.17 3.63 -2.36
C PHE A 45 -1.76 4.97 -1.74
N ILE A 46 -2.73 5.85 -1.54
CA ILE A 46 -2.54 7.12 -0.83
C ILE A 46 -3.56 7.22 0.30
N SER A 47 -3.11 7.65 1.47
CA SER A 47 -4.00 7.84 2.62
C SER A 47 -4.91 9.03 2.36
N ILE A 48 -6.22 8.83 2.51
CA ILE A 48 -7.21 9.92 2.37
C ILE A 48 -6.94 11.08 3.34
N LYS A 49 -6.30 10.81 4.48
CA LYS A 49 -5.92 11.84 5.48
C LYS A 49 -4.84 12.80 4.98
N THR A 50 -4.05 12.40 3.98
CA THR A 50 -3.00 13.24 3.38
C THR A 50 -3.55 14.13 2.26
N LEU A 51 -4.70 13.77 1.73
CA LEU A 51 -5.42 14.53 0.73
C LEU A 51 -6.16 15.70 1.39
N ASP A 52 -6.39 16.77 0.62
CA ASP A 52 -7.19 17.89 1.10
C ASP A 52 -8.63 17.44 1.44
N PRO A 53 -9.33 18.02 2.44
CA PRO A 53 -10.72 17.67 2.71
C PRO A 53 -11.65 17.79 1.49
N SER A 54 -11.35 18.72 0.57
CA SER A 54 -12.08 18.89 -0.69
C SER A 54 -11.83 17.76 -1.72
N TYR A 55 -10.83 16.92 -1.50
CA TYR A 55 -10.36 15.91 -2.44
C TYR A 55 -11.35 14.77 -2.68
N SER A 56 -12.34 14.60 -1.80
CA SER A 56 -13.48 13.70 -2.02
C SER A 56 -14.25 13.99 -3.32
N LYS A 57 -14.16 15.21 -3.86
CA LYS A 57 -14.71 15.59 -5.17
C LYS A 57 -13.92 15.02 -6.36
N HIS A 58 -12.63 14.75 -6.18
CA HIS A 58 -11.72 14.25 -7.22
C HIS A 58 -11.59 12.72 -7.22
N LEU A 59 -12.28 12.03 -6.31
CA LEU A 59 -12.39 10.58 -6.33
C LEU A 59 -13.38 10.14 -7.41
N VAL A 60 -12.93 9.28 -8.31
CA VAL A 60 -13.77 8.58 -9.30
C VAL A 60 -13.96 7.13 -8.88
N ASN A 61 -15.02 6.49 -9.35
CA ASN A 61 -15.41 5.13 -8.95
C ASN A 61 -15.49 4.99 -7.42
N LYS A 62 -16.32 5.82 -6.78
CA LYS A 62 -16.58 5.81 -5.33
C LYS A 62 -17.32 4.53 -4.92
N SER A 63 -16.66 3.39 -5.09
CA SER A 63 -17.09 2.10 -4.58
C SER A 63 -16.25 1.81 -3.35
N HIS A 64 -16.91 1.68 -2.20
CA HIS A 64 -16.25 1.25 -0.98
C HIS A 64 -15.86 -0.21 -1.18
N SER A 65 -14.59 -0.43 -1.52
CA SER A 65 -14.03 -1.74 -1.75
C SER A 65 -12.99 -2.05 -0.67
N ARG A 66 -12.64 -3.33 -0.56
CA ARG A 66 -11.57 -3.78 0.32
C ARG A 66 -10.49 -4.44 -0.50
N VAL A 67 -9.25 -4.13 -0.19
CA VAL A 67 -8.08 -4.83 -0.73
C VAL A 67 -7.45 -5.63 0.41
N ILE A 68 -7.13 -6.89 0.15
CA ILE A 68 -6.39 -7.73 1.11
C ILE A 68 -4.90 -7.46 0.91
N LEU A 69 -4.20 -7.21 2.01
CA LEU A 69 -2.76 -6.96 1.99
C LEU A 69 -2.00 -8.27 1.74
N ALA A 70 -0.68 -8.16 1.57
CA ALA A 70 0.19 -9.29 1.28
C ALA A 70 0.18 -10.40 2.36
N ASP A 71 -0.28 -10.09 3.58
CA ASP A 71 -0.45 -11.07 4.65
C ASP A 71 -1.67 -12.00 4.48
N GLY A 72 -2.53 -11.74 3.49
CA GLY A 72 -3.73 -12.53 3.22
C GLY A 72 -4.86 -12.34 4.23
N HIS A 73 -4.67 -11.52 5.26
CA HIS A 73 -5.60 -11.38 6.39
C HIS A 73 -6.05 -9.93 6.62
N THR A 74 -5.12 -8.98 6.52
CA THR A 74 -5.42 -7.57 6.77
C THR A 74 -6.13 -6.97 5.57
N SER A 75 -7.26 -6.31 5.81
CA SER A 75 -8.02 -5.62 4.78
C SER A 75 -7.87 -4.10 4.88
N LEU A 76 -7.59 -3.45 3.77
CA LEU A 76 -7.57 -1.99 3.63
C LEU A 76 -8.84 -1.50 2.93
N SER A 77 -9.55 -0.55 3.53
CA SER A 77 -10.67 0.15 2.89
C SER A 77 -10.18 1.10 1.80
N VAL A 78 -10.73 0.94 0.60
CA VAL A 78 -10.48 1.81 -0.55
C VAL A 78 -11.76 2.58 -0.87
N PHE A 79 -11.70 3.91 -0.77
CA PHE A 79 -12.85 4.81 -0.93
C PHE A 79 -13.11 5.24 -2.37
N GLY A 80 -12.20 4.92 -3.28
CA GLY A 80 -12.29 5.26 -4.70
C GLY A 80 -10.91 5.27 -5.34
N THR A 81 -10.87 5.78 -6.57
CA THR A 81 -9.64 5.93 -7.37
C THR A 81 -9.41 7.39 -7.71
N THR A 82 -8.15 7.77 -7.92
CA THR A 82 -7.78 9.12 -8.33
C THR A 82 -6.46 9.08 -9.08
N THR A 83 -6.23 10.08 -9.93
CA THR A 83 -4.95 10.25 -10.62
C THR A 83 -3.93 10.86 -9.67
N LEU A 84 -2.76 10.24 -9.57
CA LEU A 84 -1.64 10.75 -8.79
C LEU A 84 -0.63 11.40 -9.75
N SER A 85 -0.33 12.68 -9.53
CA SER A 85 0.81 13.36 -10.14
C SER A 85 1.98 13.27 -9.18
N ILE A 86 3.02 12.52 -9.55
CA ILE A 86 4.21 12.27 -8.72
C ILE A 86 5.41 12.92 -9.38
N THR A 87 6.11 13.79 -8.66
CA THR A 87 7.32 14.47 -9.14
C THR A 87 8.40 14.43 -8.07
N MET A 88 9.65 14.29 -8.51
CA MET A 88 10.83 14.51 -7.68
C MET A 88 10.96 16.02 -7.43
N GLY A 89 11.27 16.43 -6.20
CA GLY A 89 11.40 17.85 -5.84
C GLY A 89 12.19 18.08 -4.57
#